data_AF-A0A6S7KAP4-F1
#
_entry.id   AF-A0A6S7KAP4-F1
#
_cell.length_a   1.000
_cell.length_b   1.000
_cell.length_c   1.000
_cell.angle_alpha   90.00
_cell.angle_beta   90.00
_cell.angle_gamma   90.00
#
_symmetry.space_group_name_H-M   'P 1'
#
loop_
_entity.id
_entity.type
_entity.pdbx_description
1 polymer ?
#
loop_
_entity_poly.entity_id
_entity_poly.type
_entity_poly.pdbx_seq_one_letter_code
_entity_poly.pdbx_strand_id
1 'polypeptide(L)'
;MSVLQLEENKKSPKKSMVWSKAKELILLKEIAAEGVMSNKPRSRERGMQWQRISDNITALGQGVTSRAIRDHYNVMAKKYRARMAQEERSTGEGGAELTEAESLLEELIHIEGEMERQVENENEENQQRIEQERGQALEMRERAMETLGQTRKRTKEEKVRRHDEMVARKGRVGERR
;
A
#
# COMPACT_ATOMS: atom_id res chain seq x y z
N MET A 1 33.48 -7.17 50.03
CA MET A 1 32.34 -6.94 49.10
C MET A 1 32.41 -8.02 48.03
N SER A 2 31.33 -8.80 47.90
CA SER A 2 31.31 -10.10 47.23
C SER A 2 31.37 -9.98 45.70
N VAL A 3 32.22 -10.79 45.08
CA VAL A 3 32.38 -10.92 43.62
C VAL A 3 31.53 -12.10 43.16
N LEU A 4 30.20 -12.01 43.25
CA LEU A 4 29.30 -13.04 42.72
C LEU A 4 27.97 -12.41 42.33
N GLN A 5 27.72 -12.31 41.02
CA GLN A 5 26.43 -12.24 40.30
C GLN A 5 26.52 -11.32 39.06
N LEU A 6 27.30 -11.75 38.07
CA LEU A 6 27.00 -11.47 36.67
C LEU A 6 26.90 -12.83 35.98
N GLU A 7 25.82 -13.56 36.31
CA GLU A 7 25.44 -14.71 35.49
C GLU A 7 25.03 -14.19 34.12
N GLU A 8 25.89 -14.53 33.16
CA GLU A 8 25.64 -14.54 31.73
C GLU A 8 24.22 -15.03 31.40
N ASN A 9 23.34 -14.11 31.03
CA ASN A 9 22.10 -14.46 30.32
C ASN A 9 22.45 -14.85 28.88
N LYS A 10 23.13 -16.00 28.72
CA LYS A 10 23.41 -16.62 27.42
C LYS A 10 22.11 -17.21 26.88
N LYS A 11 21.34 -16.37 26.19
CA LYS A 11 20.17 -16.80 25.42
C LYS A 11 20.62 -17.82 24.37
N SER A 12 20.30 -19.09 24.58
CA SER A 12 20.61 -20.18 23.65
C SER A 12 20.14 -19.83 22.23
N PRO A 13 20.92 -20.13 21.17
CA PRO A 13 20.50 -19.87 19.80
C PRO A 13 19.21 -20.62 19.52
N LYS A 14 18.12 -19.88 19.29
CA LYS A 14 16.83 -20.46 18.92
C LYS A 14 17.04 -21.26 17.64
N LYS A 15 16.72 -22.56 17.67
CA LYS A 15 16.76 -23.43 16.49
C LYS A 15 15.94 -22.78 15.37
N SER A 16 16.59 -22.45 14.26
CA SER A 16 15.90 -21.87 13.10
C SER A 16 14.95 -22.91 12.53
N MET A 17 13.70 -22.51 12.29
CA MET A 17 12.70 -23.38 11.69
C MET A 17 13.09 -23.70 10.25
N VAL A 18 13.05 -24.99 9.89
CA VAL A 18 13.15 -25.43 8.51
C VAL A 18 11.76 -25.31 7.87
N TRP A 19 11.67 -24.48 6.83
CA TRP A 19 10.47 -24.31 6.01
C TRP A 19 10.33 -25.48 5.03
N SER A 20 9.15 -26.10 5.05
CA SER A 20 8.75 -27.14 4.09
C SER A 20 7.47 -26.70 3.39
N LYS A 21 7.15 -27.30 2.23
CA LYS A 21 5.92 -26.97 1.49
C LYS A 21 4.65 -27.05 2.35
N ALA A 22 4.56 -28.04 3.24
CA ALA A 22 3.43 -28.17 4.16
C ALA A 22 3.35 -26.99 5.16
N LYS A 23 4.49 -26.51 5.66
CA LYS A 23 4.56 -25.35 6.56
C LYS A 23 4.27 -24.04 5.84
N GLU A 24 4.69 -23.94 4.58
CA GLU A 24 4.37 -22.80 3.71
C GLU A 24 2.87 -22.73 3.47
N LEU A 25 2.21 -23.85 3.18
CA LEU A 25 0.76 -23.90 3.02
C LEU A 25 0.02 -23.47 4.30
N ILE A 26 0.45 -23.95 5.48
CA ILE A 26 -0.11 -23.49 6.77
C ILE A 26 0.06 -21.99 6.93
N LEU A 27 1.27 -21.47 6.68
CA LEU A 27 1.55 -20.04 6.76
C LEU A 27 0.63 -19.22 5.84
N LEU A 28 0.49 -19.64 4.58
CA LEU A 28 -0.35 -18.92 3.62
C LEU A 28 -1.83 -18.94 4.01
N LYS A 29 -2.32 -20.06 4.54
CA LYS A 29 -3.68 -20.16 5.07
C LYS A 29 -3.92 -19.23 6.27
N GLU A 30 -2.97 -19.16 7.20
CA GLU A 30 -3.05 -18.23 8.33
C GLU A 30 -2.98 -16.76 7.88
N ILE A 31 -2.14 -16.44 6.89
CA ILE A 31 -2.08 -15.09 6.30
C ILE A 31 -3.42 -14.69 5.69
N ALA A 32 -4.04 -15.61 4.94
CA ALA A 32 -5.34 -15.40 4.33
C ALA A 32 -6.44 -15.24 5.39
N ALA A 33 -6.45 -16.11 6.41
CA ALA A 33 -7.43 -16.07 7.50
C ALA A 33 -7.37 -14.78 8.32
N GLU A 34 -6.17 -14.28 8.61
CA GLU A 34 -5.99 -13.00 9.32
C GLU A 34 -6.17 -11.78 8.41
N GLY A 35 -6.23 -11.95 7.08
CA GLY A 35 -6.46 -10.86 6.14
C GLY A 35 -5.33 -9.83 6.10
N VAL A 36 -4.07 -10.26 6.30
CA VAL A 36 -2.94 -9.34 6.50
C VAL A 36 -2.59 -8.51 5.28
N MET A 37 -2.92 -9.01 4.09
CA MET A 37 -2.68 -8.33 2.83
C MET A 37 -3.73 -7.25 2.54
N SER A 38 -4.90 -7.33 3.14
CA SER A 38 -5.99 -6.34 3.00
C SER A 38 -5.77 -5.09 3.85
N ASN A 39 -4.69 -5.04 4.63
CA ASN A 39 -4.38 -3.89 5.48
C ASN A 39 -3.28 -3.02 4.89
N LYS A 40 -3.41 -1.70 5.12
CA LYS A 40 -2.44 -0.71 4.68
C LYS A 40 -1.01 -1.13 5.04
N PRO A 41 -0.07 -1.15 4.06
CA PRO A 41 1.33 -1.43 4.32
C PRO A 41 1.89 -0.54 5.43
N ARG A 42 2.79 -1.10 6.25
CA ARG A 42 3.44 -0.41 7.39
C ARG A 42 2.47 0.14 8.46
N SER A 43 1.20 -0.25 8.45
CA SER A 43 0.26 0.08 9.51
C SER A 43 0.52 -0.73 10.79
N ARG A 44 0.13 -0.17 11.94
CA ARG A 44 0.18 -0.87 13.23
C ARG A 44 -0.68 -2.12 13.22
N GLU A 45 -1.85 -2.05 12.59
CA GLU A 45 -2.79 -3.17 12.45
C GLU A 45 -2.18 -4.35 11.70
N ARG A 46 -1.58 -4.09 10.53
CA ARG A 46 -0.84 -5.12 9.77
C ARG A 46 0.27 -5.74 10.62
N GLY A 47 0.98 -4.91 11.40
CA GLY A 47 1.99 -5.37 12.35
C GLY A 47 1.43 -6.31 13.43
N MET A 48 0.26 -6.01 13.99
CA MET A 48 -0.40 -6.84 15.00
C MET A 48 -0.88 -8.18 14.43
N GLN A 49 -1.40 -8.20 13.20
CA GLN A 49 -1.83 -9.46 12.58
C GLN A 49 -0.65 -10.39 12.28
N TRP A 50 0.49 -9.84 11.83
CA TRP A 50 1.72 -10.64 11.74
C TRP A 50 2.11 -11.24 13.10
N GLN A 51 1.85 -10.55 14.20
CA GLN A 51 2.09 -11.12 15.53
C GLN A 51 1.10 -12.25 15.83
N ARG A 52 -0.19 -12.08 15.55
CA ARG A 52 -1.20 -13.14 15.72
C ARG A 52 -0.88 -14.40 14.92
N ILE A 53 -0.49 -14.26 13.64
CA ILE A 53 -0.07 -15.41 12.83
C ILE A 53 1.11 -16.13 13.48
N SER A 54 2.10 -15.37 13.97
CA SER A 54 3.25 -15.96 14.67
C SER A 54 2.82 -16.74 15.91
N ASP A 55 1.86 -16.22 16.66
CA ASP A 55 1.35 -16.85 17.88
C ASP A 55 0.56 -18.11 17.54
N ASN A 56 -0.30 -18.08 16.51
CA ASN A 56 -1.05 -19.24 16.00
C ASN A 56 -0.12 -20.35 15.54
N ILE A 57 0.88 -20.03 14.71
CA ILE A 57 1.86 -21.02 14.21
C ILE A 57 2.70 -21.58 15.36
N THR A 58 3.05 -20.75 16.33
CA THR A 58 3.77 -21.20 17.54
C THR A 58 2.92 -22.14 18.38
N ALA A 59 1.61 -21.90 18.49
CA ALA A 59 0.67 -22.80 19.16
C ALA A 59 0.57 -24.18 18.48
N LEU A 60 0.83 -24.27 17.17
CA LEU A 60 0.95 -25.53 16.42
C LEU A 60 2.30 -26.26 16.63
N GLY A 61 3.12 -25.81 17.59
CA GLY A 61 4.42 -26.40 17.92
C GLY A 61 5.57 -25.92 17.02
N GLN A 62 5.34 -24.90 16.19
CA GLN A 62 6.33 -24.34 15.28
C GLN A 62 6.82 -23.00 15.80
N GLY A 63 7.82 -23.00 16.68
CA GLY A 63 8.37 -21.77 17.27
C GLY A 63 8.95 -20.82 16.21
N VAL A 64 8.15 -19.81 15.82
CA VAL A 64 8.52 -18.79 14.83
C VAL A 64 8.30 -17.40 15.40
N THR A 65 8.91 -16.40 14.76
CA THR A 65 8.69 -15.00 15.10
C THR A 65 7.94 -14.31 13.98
N SER A 66 7.18 -13.26 14.31
CA SER A 66 6.47 -12.43 13.33
C SER A 66 7.38 -11.85 12.24
N ARG A 67 8.65 -11.59 12.57
CA ARG A 67 9.67 -11.19 11.59
C ARG A 67 10.03 -12.34 10.63
N ALA A 68 10.28 -13.54 11.16
CA ALA A 68 10.67 -14.69 10.35
C ALA A 68 9.57 -15.11 9.36
N ILE A 69 8.30 -15.10 9.77
CA ILE A 69 7.18 -15.43 8.88
C ILE A 69 7.01 -14.40 7.77
N ARG A 70 7.19 -13.10 8.08
CA ARG A 70 7.09 -12.02 7.11
C ARG A 70 8.23 -12.07 6.11
N ASP A 71 9.45 -12.25 6.59
CA ASP A 71 10.64 -12.38 5.74
C ASP A 71 10.50 -13.58 4.81
N HIS A 72 9.98 -14.71 5.32
CA HIS A 72 9.73 -15.91 4.49
C HIS A 72 8.66 -15.66 3.42
N TYR A 73 7.52 -15.06 3.79
CA TYR A 73 6.49 -14.66 2.83
C TYR A 73 7.05 -13.77 1.71
N ASN A 74 7.83 -12.74 2.06
CA ASN A 74 8.44 -11.83 1.08
C ASN A 74 9.37 -12.56 0.11
N VAL A 75 10.13 -13.55 0.60
CA VAL A 75 10.98 -14.39 -0.25
C VAL A 75 10.13 -15.26 -1.19
N MET A 76 9.06 -15.88 -0.69
CA MET A 76 8.13 -16.67 -1.52
C MET A 76 7.50 -15.80 -2.62
N ALA A 77 6.93 -14.66 -2.26
CA ALA A 77 6.30 -13.74 -3.20
C ALA A 77 7.28 -13.23 -4.26
N LYS A 78 8.51 -12.88 -3.86
CA LYS A 78 9.56 -12.47 -4.80
C LYS A 78 9.92 -13.58 -5.79
N LYS A 79 10.06 -14.82 -5.32
CA LYS A 79 10.35 -15.97 -6.18
C LYS A 79 9.21 -16.25 -7.16
N TYR A 80 7.97 -16.20 -6.68
CA TYR A 80 6.78 -16.38 -7.51
C TYR A 80 6.72 -15.35 -8.65
N ARG A 81 6.81 -14.05 -8.32
CA ARG A 81 6.80 -12.97 -9.31
C ARG A 81 7.92 -13.11 -10.35
N ALA A 82 9.13 -13.50 -9.91
CA ALA A 82 10.26 -13.70 -10.81
C ALA A 82 10.02 -14.89 -11.76
N ARG A 83 9.44 -15.99 -11.27
CA ARG A 83 9.08 -17.14 -12.10
C ARG A 83 8.00 -16.76 -13.13
N MET A 84 6.90 -16.16 -12.70
CA MET A 84 5.81 -15.76 -13.61
C MET A 84 6.30 -14.81 -14.71
N ALA A 85 7.14 -13.83 -14.35
CA ALA A 85 7.73 -12.92 -15.34
C ALA A 85 8.69 -13.62 -16.32
N GLN A 86 9.35 -14.71 -15.89
CA GLN A 86 10.21 -15.51 -16.77
C GLN A 86 9.36 -16.37 -17.71
N GLU A 87 8.29 -16.98 -17.20
CA GLU A 87 7.36 -17.80 -17.99
C GLU A 87 6.69 -16.98 -19.09
N GLU A 88 6.17 -15.79 -18.75
CA GLU A 88 5.56 -14.84 -19.70
C GLU A 88 6.54 -14.42 -20.81
N ARG A 89 7.83 -14.29 -20.49
CA ARG A 89 8.87 -13.92 -21.48
C ARG A 89 9.33 -15.09 -22.35
N SER A 90 9.32 -16.31 -21.82
CA SER A 90 10.00 -17.46 -22.44
C SER A 90 9.04 -18.37 -23.21
N THR A 91 7.74 -18.31 -22.92
CA THR A 91 6.74 -19.28 -23.38
C THR A 91 5.37 -18.62 -23.41
N GLY A 92 4.79 -18.47 -24.61
CA GLY A 92 3.41 -17.98 -24.79
C GLY A 92 2.33 -19.05 -24.61
N GLU A 93 2.68 -20.25 -24.14
CA GLU A 93 1.76 -21.39 -23.98
C GLU A 93 1.69 -21.84 -22.52
N GLY A 94 0.45 -22.07 -22.07
CA GLY A 94 -0.03 -22.27 -20.70
C GLY A 94 0.94 -22.93 -19.74
N GLY A 95 1.28 -22.19 -18.68
CA GLY A 95 2.04 -22.67 -17.53
C GLY A 95 1.36 -23.86 -16.85
N ALA A 96 2.17 -24.69 -16.19
CA ALA A 96 1.71 -25.83 -15.42
C ALA A 96 0.65 -25.44 -14.38
N GLU A 97 -0.24 -26.38 -14.03
CA GLU A 97 -1.22 -26.16 -12.96
C GLU A 97 -0.53 -25.71 -11.67
N LEU A 98 -1.00 -24.58 -11.13
CA LEU A 98 -0.52 -24.04 -9.87
C LEU A 98 -0.86 -25.02 -8.73
N THR A 99 0.10 -25.25 -7.84
CA THR A 99 -0.21 -25.95 -6.58
C THR A 99 -1.12 -25.10 -5.70
N GLU A 100 -1.84 -25.70 -4.76
CA GLU A 100 -2.72 -24.98 -3.81
C GLU A 100 -1.99 -23.82 -3.12
N ALA A 101 -0.74 -24.04 -2.69
CA ALA A 101 0.08 -23.00 -2.06
C ALA A 101 0.43 -21.86 -3.03
N GLU A 102 0.61 -22.15 -4.32
CA GLU A 102 0.92 -21.14 -5.33
C GLU A 102 -0.31 -20.33 -5.73
N SER A 103 -1.47 -20.98 -5.86
CA SER A 103 -2.75 -20.29 -6.06
C SER A 103 -3.02 -19.31 -4.91
N LEU A 104 -2.88 -19.78 -3.66
CA LEU A 104 -3.11 -18.94 -2.50
C LEU A 104 -2.07 -17.80 -2.40
N LEU A 105 -0.81 -18.07 -2.75
CA LEU A 105 0.22 -17.05 -2.80
C LEU A 105 -0.08 -15.99 -3.87
N GLU A 106 -0.56 -16.39 -5.04
CA GLU A 106 -0.97 -15.47 -6.11
C GLU A 106 -2.11 -14.56 -5.67
N GLU A 107 -3.16 -15.13 -5.08
CA GLU A 107 -4.29 -14.37 -4.53
C GLU A 107 -3.83 -13.35 -3.48
N LEU A 108 -2.96 -13.76 -2.55
CA LEU A 108 -2.41 -12.86 -1.53
C LEU A 108 -1.56 -11.74 -2.13
N ILE A 109 -0.77 -12.02 -3.18
CA ILE A 109 -0.01 -11.01 -3.92
C ILE A 109 -0.94 -10.04 -4.63
N HIS A 110 -2.05 -10.53 -5.20
CA HIS A 110 -3.05 -9.70 -5.86
C HIS A 110 -3.68 -8.72 -4.87
N ILE A 111 -4.18 -9.22 -3.74
CA ILE A 111 -4.79 -8.43 -2.67
C ILE A 111 -3.81 -7.37 -2.15
N GLU A 112 -2.55 -7.77 -1.90
CA GLU A 112 -1.49 -6.84 -1.48
C GLU A 112 -1.30 -5.71 -2.50
N GLY A 113 -1.25 -6.04 -3.80
CA GLY A 113 -1.10 -5.06 -4.87
C GLY A 113 -2.29 -4.11 -5.01
N GLU A 114 -3.52 -4.60 -4.85
CA GLU A 114 -4.72 -3.76 -4.86
C GLU A 114 -4.72 -2.77 -3.69
N MET A 115 -4.36 -3.23 -2.50
CA MET A 115 -4.24 -2.39 -1.31
C MET A 115 -3.13 -1.33 -1.46
N GLU A 116 -1.99 -1.70 -2.05
CA GLU A 116 -0.91 -0.75 -2.35
C GLU A 116 -1.38 0.35 -3.31
N ARG A 117 -2.07 -0.01 -4.40
CA ARG A 117 -2.63 0.96 -5.37
C ARG A 117 -3.69 1.85 -4.73
N GLN A 118 -4.56 1.30 -3.90
CA GLN A 118 -5.57 2.09 -3.19
C GLN A 118 -4.90 3.15 -2.30
N VAL A 119 -3.88 2.74 -1.54
CA VAL A 119 -3.13 3.65 -0.66
C VAL A 119 -2.39 4.74 -1.45
N GLU A 120 -1.85 4.39 -2.62
CA GLU A 120 -1.21 5.36 -3.51
C GLU A 120 -2.21 6.41 -4.01
N ASN A 121 -3.36 5.97 -4.54
CA ASN A 121 -4.43 6.86 -4.98
C ASN A 121 -4.92 7.79 -3.87
N GLU A 122 -5.17 7.26 -2.67
CA GLU A 122 -5.58 8.07 -1.51
C GLU A 122 -4.55 9.15 -1.15
N ASN A 123 -3.25 8.83 -1.25
CA ASN A 123 -2.19 9.80 -0.96
C ASN A 123 -2.12 10.88 -2.04
N GLU A 124 -2.29 10.51 -3.32
CA GLU A 124 -2.32 11.46 -4.43
C GLU A 124 -3.51 12.42 -4.33
N GLU A 125 -4.71 11.90 -4.06
CA GLU A 125 -5.92 12.71 -3.85
C GLU A 125 -5.75 13.67 -2.66
N ASN A 126 -5.20 13.18 -1.55
CA ASN A 126 -4.92 14.03 -0.40
C ASN A 126 -3.91 15.13 -0.73
N GLN A 127 -2.85 14.82 -1.48
CA GLN A 127 -1.86 15.80 -1.89
C GLN A 127 -2.45 16.87 -2.82
N GLN A 128 -3.31 16.46 -3.77
CA GLN A 128 -4.02 17.39 -4.64
C GLN A 128 -4.94 18.32 -3.85
N ARG A 129 -5.67 17.78 -2.87
CA ARG A 129 -6.53 18.59 -1.99
C ARG A 129 -5.72 19.62 -1.19
N ILE A 130 -4.60 19.20 -0.61
CA ILE A 130 -3.71 20.11 0.15
C ILE A 130 -3.19 21.23 -0.76
N GLU A 131 -2.78 20.92 -1.98
CA GLU A 131 -2.29 21.93 -2.92
C GLU A 131 -3.40 22.90 -3.36
N GLN A 132 -4.63 22.41 -3.58
CA GLN A 132 -5.79 23.25 -3.88
C GLN A 132 -6.13 24.18 -2.71
N GLU A 133 -6.19 23.68 -1.49
CA GLU A 133 -6.43 24.47 -0.28
C GLU A 133 -5.35 25.55 -0.09
N ARG A 134 -4.09 25.18 -0.32
CA ARG A 134 -2.96 26.11 -0.28
C ARG A 134 -3.09 27.21 -1.34
N GLY A 135 -3.43 26.85 -2.57
CA GLY A 135 -3.68 27.81 -3.66
C GLY A 135 -4.79 28.79 -3.33
N GLN A 136 -5.92 28.29 -2.81
CA GLN A 136 -7.04 29.12 -2.38
C GLN A 136 -6.65 30.07 -1.23
N ALA A 137 -5.90 29.59 -0.25
CA ALA A 137 -5.44 30.43 0.87
C ALA A 137 -4.49 31.54 0.41
N LEU A 138 -3.57 31.24 -0.52
CA LEU A 138 -2.68 32.24 -1.11
C LEU A 138 -3.44 33.29 -1.93
N GLU A 139 -4.40 32.86 -2.74
CA GLU A 139 -5.24 33.78 -3.51
C GLU A 139 -6.07 34.70 -2.58
N MET A 140 -6.66 34.16 -1.51
CA MET A 140 -7.37 34.96 -0.52
C MET A 140 -6.46 36.00 0.14
N ARG A 141 -5.24 35.62 0.49
CA ARG A 141 -4.24 36.52 1.05
C ARG A 141 -3.85 37.62 0.07
N GLU A 142 -3.62 37.28 -1.20
CA GLU A 142 -3.28 38.26 -2.24
C GLU A 142 -4.42 39.27 -2.42
N ARG A 143 -5.67 38.78 -2.54
CA ARG A 143 -6.87 39.61 -2.66
C ARG A 143 -7.05 40.57 -1.48
N ALA A 144 -6.73 40.14 -0.25
CA ALA A 144 -6.82 40.98 0.93
C ALA A 144 -5.75 42.09 0.96
N MET A 145 -4.63 41.88 0.26
CA MET A 145 -3.51 42.83 0.16
C MET A 145 -3.60 43.74 -1.09
N GLU A 146 -4.63 43.59 -1.92
CA GLU A 146 -4.83 44.44 -3.10
C GLU A 146 -5.16 45.89 -2.72
N THR A 147 -4.59 46.84 -3.47
CA THR A 147 -5.05 48.22 -3.45
C THR A 147 -6.38 48.38 -4.20
N LEU A 148 -7.16 49.43 -3.89
CA LEU A 148 -8.44 49.72 -4.56
C LEU A 148 -8.34 49.76 -6.10
N GLY A 149 -7.23 50.25 -6.64
CA GLY A 149 -6.98 50.27 -8.09
C GLY A 149 -6.80 48.87 -8.69
N GLN A 150 -6.05 48.00 -8.00
CA GLN A 150 -5.85 46.61 -8.41
C GLN A 150 -7.15 45.81 -8.34
N THR A 151 -7.92 45.94 -7.25
CA THR A 151 -9.22 45.26 -7.10
C THR A 151 -10.21 45.66 -8.18
N ARG A 152 -10.30 46.96 -8.53
CA ARG A 152 -11.15 47.47 -9.62
C ARG A 152 -10.74 46.89 -10.98
N LYS A 153 -9.44 46.79 -11.25
CA LYS A 153 -8.93 46.18 -12.49
C LYS A 153 -9.29 44.69 -12.56
N ARG A 154 -8.99 43.91 -11.51
CA ARG A 154 -9.30 42.48 -11.43
C ARG A 154 -10.78 42.18 -11.58
N THR A 155 -11.67 42.91 -10.90
CA THR A 155 -13.12 42.69 -11.03
C THR A 155 -13.66 43.00 -12.42
N LYS A 156 -13.06 43.97 -13.13
CA LYS A 156 -13.41 44.24 -14.53
C LYS A 156 -12.96 43.09 -15.44
N GLU A 157 -11.73 42.61 -15.27
CA GLU A 157 -11.18 41.47 -16.02
C GLU A 157 -11.97 40.17 -15.75
N GLU A 158 -12.36 39.90 -14.50
CA GLU A 158 -13.17 38.73 -14.12
C GLU A 158 -14.56 38.76 -14.77
N LYS A 159 -15.20 39.93 -14.88
CA LYS A 159 -16.48 40.09 -15.58
C LYS A 159 -16.36 39.79 -17.07
N VAL A 160 -15.28 40.25 -17.71
CA VAL A 160 -15.02 39.96 -19.13
C VAL A 160 -14.81 38.46 -19.33
N ARG A 161 -13.95 37.84 -18.51
CA ARG A 161 -13.70 36.38 -18.59
C ARG A 161 -14.96 35.55 -18.43
N ARG A 162 -15.82 35.88 -17.45
CA ARG A 162 -17.12 35.20 -17.23
C ARG A 162 -18.08 35.37 -18.40
N HIS A 163 -18.09 36.55 -19.01
CA HIS A 163 -18.89 36.80 -20.21
C HIS A 163 -18.42 35.92 -21.38
N ASP A 164 -17.11 35.86 -21.62
CA ASP A 164 -16.54 35.10 -22.72
C ASP A 164 -16.74 33.58 -22.54
N GLU A 165 -16.62 33.05 -21.32
CA GLU A 165 -16.95 31.65 -21.00
C GLU A 165 -18.43 31.33 -21.25
N MET A 166 -19.34 32.25 -20.91
CA MET A 166 -20.76 32.09 -21.14
C MET A 166 -21.08 32.02 -22.64
N VAL A 167 -20.47 32.91 -23.44
CA VAL A 167 -20.62 32.93 -24.89
C VAL A 167 -20.08 31.64 -25.52
N ALA A 168 -18.88 31.19 -25.11
CA ALA A 168 -18.27 29.95 -25.60
C ALA A 168 -19.07 28.69 -25.23
N ARG A 169 -19.75 28.68 -24.08
CA ARG A 169 -20.65 27.57 -23.68
C ARG A 169 -21.93 27.57 -24.51
N LYS A 170 -22.46 28.74 -24.88
CA LYS A 170 -23.68 28.87 -25.68
C LYS A 170 -23.47 28.51 -27.15
N GLY A 171 -22.31 28.85 -27.72
CA GLY A 171 -21.90 28.44 -29.07
C GLY A 171 -21.83 26.91 -29.22
N ARG A 172 -21.19 26.21 -28.28
CA ARG A 172 -21.06 24.73 -28.28
C ARG A 172 -22.37 23.95 -28.12
N VAL A 173 -23.45 24.61 -27.69
CA VAL A 173 -24.79 24.01 -27.59
C VAL A 173 -25.61 24.27 -28.87
N GLY A 174 -25.32 25.34 -29.61
CA GLY A 174 -25.97 25.66 -30.88
C GLY A 174 -25.51 24.80 -32.07
N GLU A 175 -24.30 24.22 -31.99
CA GLU A 175 -23.66 23.47 -33.08
C GLU A 175 -23.97 21.95 -33.07
N ARG A 176 -24.83 21.50 -32.15
CA ARG A 176 -25.29 20.10 -32.00
C ARG A 176 -26.76 19.87 -32.37
N ARG A 177 -27.32 20.74 -33.22
CA ARG A 177 -28.69 20.61 -33.77
C ARG A 177 -28.67 20.51 -35.28
#